data_AF-A0A2S2PAV9-F1
#
_entry.id   AF-A0A2S2PAV9-F1
#
_cell.length_a   1.000
_cell.length_b   1.000
_cell.length_c   1.000
_cell.angle_alpha   90.00
_cell.angle_beta   90.00
_cell.angle_gamma   90.00
#
_symmetry.space_group_name_H-M   'P 1'
#
loop_
_entity.id
_entity.type
_entity.pdbx_description
1 polymer ?
#
loop_
_entity_poly.entity_id
_entity_poly.type
_entity_poly.pdbx_seq_one_letter_code
_entity_poly.pdbx_strand_id
1 'polypeptide(L)'
;LQLSSNIKLIRLGSNTAKKPRPLKVCFHSKKEVDDMLSSYVNALHNGLQIPTNFRISRDRTSLERNILRAAYTELNQRREAGELNIKVSFINGVPSVVKFNPKNWVRGNNINRQPTI
;
A
#
# COMPACT_ATOMS: atom_id res chain seq x y z
N LEU A 1 16.58 10.32 -1.08
CA LEU A 1 16.47 9.14 -0.19
C LEU A 1 17.88 8.78 0.26
N GLN A 2 18.27 9.13 1.49
CA GLN A 2 19.57 8.75 2.03
C GLN A 2 19.39 7.47 2.83
N LEU A 3 20.11 6.42 2.47
CA LEU A 3 20.05 5.11 3.11
C LEU A 3 21.23 5.01 4.09
N SER A 4 20.94 4.65 5.34
CA SER A 4 21.95 4.36 6.37
C SER A 4 22.82 3.18 5.94
N SER A 5 24.11 3.18 6.31
CA SER A 5 25.12 2.23 5.84
C SER A 5 24.92 0.78 6.34
N ASN A 6 24.02 0.56 7.30
CA ASN A 6 23.78 -0.74 7.93
C ASN A 6 22.39 -1.33 7.62
N ILE A 7 22.03 -1.44 6.33
CA ILE A 7 20.75 -2.01 5.90
C ILE A 7 20.95 -3.42 5.34
N LYS A 8 20.12 -4.37 5.79
CA LYS A 8 20.10 -5.73 5.23
C LYS A 8 19.08 -5.82 4.10
N LEU A 9 19.52 -6.36 2.96
CA LEU A 9 18.72 -6.53 1.74
C LEU A 9 18.55 -8.01 1.41
N ILE A 10 17.30 -8.45 1.19
CA ILE A 10 16.98 -9.85 0.92
C ILE A 10 15.94 -9.93 -0.20
N ARG A 11 16.18 -10.73 -1.25
CA ARG A 11 15.15 -11.05 -2.24
C ARG A 11 14.25 -12.16 -1.71
N LEU A 12 12.94 -11.97 -1.80
CA LEU A 12 11.95 -12.95 -1.36
C LEU A 12 11.49 -13.86 -2.50
N GLY A 13 11.28 -15.14 -2.21
CA GLY A 13 10.72 -16.12 -3.16
C GLY A 13 11.75 -16.87 -4.03
N SER A 14 11.24 -17.76 -4.87
CA SER A 14 12.05 -18.66 -5.71
C SER A 14 12.84 -17.93 -6.79
N ASN A 15 14.07 -18.37 -7.05
CA ASN A 15 14.94 -17.82 -8.11
C ASN A 15 14.39 -18.08 -9.52
N THR A 16 13.46 -19.03 -9.69
CA THR A 16 12.84 -19.39 -10.97
C THR A 16 11.53 -18.65 -11.25
N ALA A 17 11.18 -17.66 -10.43
CA ALA A 17 9.92 -16.94 -10.56
C ALA A 17 9.84 -16.12 -11.87
N LYS A 18 8.70 -16.21 -12.57
CA LYS A 18 8.42 -15.42 -13.79
C LYS A 18 8.24 -13.92 -13.53
N LYS A 19 7.81 -13.54 -12.33
CA LYS A 19 7.61 -12.14 -11.91
C LYS A 19 8.82 -11.63 -11.12
N PRO A 20 9.16 -10.32 -11.19
CA PRO A 20 10.24 -9.74 -10.39
C PRO A 20 10.06 -10.03 -8.90
N ARG A 21 11.10 -10.57 -8.26
CA ARG A 21 11.07 -10.91 -6.84
C ARG A 21 11.01 -9.67 -5.95
N PRO A 22 10.12 -9.62 -4.93
CA PRO A 22 10.13 -8.55 -3.95
C PRO A 22 11.49 -8.43 -3.24
N LEU A 23 11.89 -7.20 -2.92
CA LEU A 23 13.07 -6.91 -2.11
C LEU A 23 12.62 -6.53 -0.70
N LYS A 24 13.01 -7.33 0.30
CA LYS A 24 12.84 -7.02 1.71
C LYS A 24 14.05 -6.20 2.17
N VAL A 25 13.75 -5.04 2.73
CA VAL A 25 14.73 -4.10 3.29
C VAL A 25 14.55 -4.11 4.80
N CYS A 26 15.56 -4.52 5.54
CA CYS A 26 15.55 -4.54 7.00
C CYS A 26 16.45 -3.42 7.52
N PHE A 27 15.83 -2.50 8.25
CA PHE A 27 16.48 -1.38 8.91
C PHE A 27 16.83 -1.74 10.36
N HIS A 28 17.74 -0.98 10.97
CA HIS A 28 18.16 -1.23 12.34
C HIS A 28 17.18 -0.63 13.36
N SER A 29 16.58 0.51 13.02
CA SER A 29 15.61 1.21 13.87
C SER A 29 14.26 1.38 13.18
N LYS A 30 13.19 1.29 13.96
CA LYS A 30 11.83 1.62 13.50
C LYS A 30 11.75 3.07 12.99
N LYS A 31 12.45 3.99 13.64
CA LYS A 31 12.45 5.42 13.27
C LYS A 31 12.91 5.63 11.83
N GLU A 32 13.98 4.95 11.42
CA GLU A 32 14.51 5.04 10.05
C GLU A 32 13.49 4.57 9.02
N VAL A 33 12.72 3.53 9.34
CA VAL A 33 11.63 3.03 8.49
C VAL A 33 10.52 4.06 8.35
N ASP A 34 10.09 4.62 9.47
CA ASP A 34 9.00 5.60 9.51
C ASP A 34 9.40 6.89 8.77
N ASP A 35 10.63 7.36 8.94
CA ASP A 35 11.17 8.54 8.24
C ASP A 35 11.28 8.28 6.72
N MET A 36 11.77 7.10 6.32
CA MET A 36 11.88 6.71 4.90
C MET A 36 10.51 6.63 4.23
N LEU A 37 9.54 5.99 4.88
CA LEU A 37 8.17 5.87 4.35
C LEU A 37 7.48 7.23 4.27
N SER A 38 7.66 8.09 5.28
CA SER A 38 7.09 9.43 5.29
C SER A 38 7.70 10.29 4.18
N SER A 39 9.02 10.24 4.00
CA SER A 39 9.72 10.91 2.89
C SER A 39 9.22 10.42 1.53
N TYR A 40 9.02 9.11 1.36
CA TYR A 40 8.49 8.51 0.14
C TYR A 40 7.06 8.97 -0.17
N VAL A 41 6.18 8.98 0.83
CA VAL A 41 4.80 9.47 0.68
C VAL A 41 4.80 10.97 0.36
N ASN A 42 5.60 11.77 1.04
CA ASN A 42 5.72 13.20 0.76
C ASN A 42 6.23 13.46 -0.67
N ALA A 43 7.24 12.71 -1.12
CA ALA A 43 7.74 12.83 -2.49
C ALA A 43 6.66 12.50 -3.53
N LEU A 44 5.86 11.45 -3.28
CA LEU A 44 4.71 11.11 -4.10
C LEU A 44 3.67 12.24 -4.18
N HIS A 45 3.36 12.87 -3.03
CA HIS A 45 2.45 14.03 -2.99
C HIS A 45 3.02 15.24 -3.74
N ASN A 46 4.34 15.39 -3.75
CA ASN A 46 5.06 16.45 -4.45
C ASN A 46 5.31 16.12 -5.94
N GLY A 47 4.69 15.08 -6.50
CA GLY A 47 4.73 14.78 -7.92
C GLY A 47 5.87 13.87 -8.38
N LEU A 48 6.55 13.18 -7.46
CA LEU A 48 7.53 12.15 -7.82
C LEU A 48 6.87 11.09 -8.70
N GLN A 49 7.37 10.94 -9.92
CA GLN A 49 6.92 9.91 -10.85
C GLN A 49 7.60 8.59 -10.50
N ILE A 50 6.78 7.60 -10.15
CA ILE A 50 7.24 6.25 -9.84
C ILE A 50 6.90 5.33 -11.01
N PRO A 51 7.82 4.44 -11.43
CA PRO A 51 7.49 3.43 -12.42
C PRO A 51 6.24 2.65 -12.01
N THR A 52 5.35 2.37 -12.97
CA THR A 52 4.07 1.68 -12.74
C THR A 52 4.22 0.34 -12.01
N ASN A 53 5.36 -0.33 -12.17
CA ASN A 53 5.66 -1.63 -11.55
C ASN A 53 6.51 -1.54 -10.27
N PHE A 54 6.63 -0.35 -9.67
CA PHE A 54 7.40 -0.14 -8.44
C PHE A 54 6.49 0.34 -7.31
N ARG A 55 6.61 -0.33 -6.15
CA ARG A 55 5.87 0.03 -4.94
C ARG A 55 6.69 -0.27 -3.71
N ILE A 56 6.66 0.68 -2.77
CA ILE A 56 7.15 0.48 -1.41
C ILE A 56 5.95 0.30 -0.48
N SER A 57 6.02 -0.72 0.37
CA SER A 57 5.01 -0.98 1.39
C SER A 57 5.65 -1.56 2.64
N ARG A 58 5.05 -1.30 3.81
CA ARG A 58 5.44 -1.97 5.05
C ARG A 58 5.24 -3.47 4.94
N ASP A 59 6.15 -4.21 5.56
CA ASP A 59 5.96 -5.63 5.81
C ASP A 59 4.86 -5.79 6.86
N ARG A 60 3.83 -6.57 6.55
CA ARG A 60 2.63 -6.71 7.38
C ARG A 60 2.63 -8.08 8.04
N THR A 61 2.22 -8.11 9.29
CA THR A 61 1.95 -9.36 10.01
C THR A 61 0.86 -10.17 9.31
N SER A 62 0.79 -11.47 9.59
CA SER A 62 -0.27 -12.33 9.05
C SER A 62 -1.66 -11.84 9.46
N LEU A 63 -1.81 -11.32 10.69
CA LEU A 63 -3.07 -10.75 11.17
C LEU A 63 -3.47 -9.52 10.35
N GLU A 64 -2.59 -8.54 10.20
CA GLU A 64 -2.86 -7.34 9.40
C GLU A 64 -3.20 -7.67 7.94
N ARG A 65 -2.52 -8.67 7.36
CA ARG A 65 -2.83 -9.14 6.00
C ARG A 65 -4.24 -9.75 5.93
N ASN A 66 -4.65 -10.53 6.93
CA ASN A 66 -5.97 -11.14 6.96
C ASN A 66 -7.08 -10.10 7.13
N ILE A 67 -6.91 -9.15 8.06
CA ILE A 67 -7.86 -8.05 8.26
C ILE A 67 -8.01 -7.24 6.96
N LEU A 68 -6.90 -6.92 6.30
CA LEU A 68 -6.94 -6.18 5.05
C LEU A 68 -7.61 -6.98 3.91
N ARG A 69 -7.33 -8.27 3.79
CA ARG A 69 -8.00 -9.14 2.82
C ARG A 69 -9.49 -9.18 3.05
N ALA A 70 -9.94 -9.34 4.30
CA ALA A 70 -11.35 -9.34 4.65
C ALA A 70 -12.05 -8.05 4.21
N ALA A 71 -11.43 -6.88 4.46
CA ALA A 71 -11.98 -5.60 4.02
C ALA A 71 -12.08 -5.48 2.49
N TYR A 72 -11.11 -6.00 1.74
CA TYR A 72 -11.19 -6.01 0.26
C TYR A 72 -12.18 -7.04 -0.28
N THR A 73 -12.33 -8.19 0.37
CA THR A 73 -13.37 -9.17 0.04
C THR A 73 -14.74 -8.57 0.24
N GLU A 74 -14.98 -7.90 1.38
CA GLU A 74 -16.23 -7.18 1.64
C GLU A 74 -16.48 -6.08 0.59
N LEU A 75 -15.45 -5.29 0.25
CA LEU A 75 -15.56 -4.26 -0.79
C LEU A 75 -16.03 -4.84 -2.12
N ASN A 76 -15.43 -5.96 -2.55
CA ASN A 76 -15.78 -6.62 -3.81
C ASN A 76 -17.20 -7.18 -3.77
N GLN A 77 -17.59 -7.87 -2.70
CA GLN A 77 -18.94 -8.40 -2.53
C GLN A 77 -20.01 -7.31 -2.60
N ARG A 78 -19.79 -6.18 -1.91
CA ARG A 78 -20.72 -5.05 -1.92
C ARG A 78 -20.80 -4.38 -3.30
N ARG A 79 -19.66 -4.29 -3.99
CA ARG A 79 -19.61 -3.78 -5.37
C ARG A 79 -20.36 -4.69 -6.34
N GLU A 80 -20.22 -6.00 -6.21
CA GLU A 80 -20.96 -7.00 -6.99
C GLU A 80 -22.46 -6.95 -6.69
N ALA A 81 -22.83 -6.65 -5.44
CA ALA A 81 -24.22 -6.41 -5.03
C ALA A 81 -24.80 -5.05 -5.53
N GLY A 82 -24.02 -4.28 -6.29
CA GLY A 82 -24.47 -3.00 -6.88
C GLY A 82 -24.25 -1.77 -6.00
N GLU A 83 -23.57 -1.89 -4.85
CA GLU A 83 -23.22 -0.72 -4.07
C GLU A 83 -22.16 0.13 -4.78
N LEU A 84 -22.48 1.42 -4.95
CA LEU A 84 -21.60 2.41 -5.54
C LEU A 84 -20.99 3.31 -4.47
N ASN A 85 -19.92 4.01 -4.84
CA ASN A 85 -19.24 5.00 -4.01
C ASN A 85 -18.73 4.43 -2.67
N ILE A 86 -18.24 3.19 -2.68
CA ILE A 86 -17.59 2.55 -1.53
C ILE A 86 -16.08 2.48 -1.73
N LYS A 87 -15.31 2.59 -0.65
CA LYS A 87 -13.85 2.42 -0.64
C LYS A 87 -13.38 1.82 0.68
N VAL A 88 -12.22 1.18 0.67
CA VAL A 88 -11.51 0.87 1.92
C VAL A 88 -10.87 2.15 2.46
N SER A 89 -11.20 2.50 3.69
CA SER A 89 -10.55 3.57 4.45
C SER A 89 -10.03 3.02 5.78
N PHE A 90 -9.09 3.71 6.41
CA PHE A 90 -8.55 3.32 7.71
C PHE A 90 -9.17 4.19 8.79
N ILE A 91 -10.08 3.61 9.58
CA ILE A 91 -10.70 4.27 10.74
C ILE A 91 -9.95 3.77 11.97
N ASN A 92 -9.30 4.68 12.71
CA ASN A 92 -8.46 4.34 13.88
C ASN A 92 -7.42 3.24 13.58
N GLY A 93 -6.86 3.25 12.37
CA GLY A 93 -5.87 2.25 11.93
C GLY A 93 -6.44 0.92 11.46
N VAL A 94 -7.77 0.72 11.52
CA VAL A 94 -8.44 -0.50 11.05
C VAL A 94 -9.02 -0.28 9.65
N PRO A 95 -8.74 -1.16 8.67
CA PRO A 95 -9.33 -1.03 7.34
C PRO A 95 -10.83 -1.39 7.39
N SER A 96 -11.67 -0.52 6.85
CA SER A 96 -13.13 -0.68 6.83
C SER A 96 -13.71 -0.18 5.51
N VAL A 97 -14.78 -0.82 5.04
CA VAL A 97 -15.48 -0.39 3.81
C VAL A 97 -16.45 0.73 4.16
N VAL A 98 -16.19 1.91 3.62
CA VAL A 98 -16.99 3.12 3.89
C VAL A 98 -17.60 3.65 2.60
N LYS A 99 -18.81 4.21 2.69
CA LYS A 99 -19.37 5.05 1.63
C LYS A 99 -18.66 6.39 1.62
N PHE A 100 -18.33 6.90 0.44
CA PHE A 100 -17.79 8.25 0.27
C PHE A 100 -18.74 9.10 -0.56
N ASN A 101 -18.85 10.39 -0.22
CA ASN A 101 -19.63 11.33 -0.99
C ASN A 101 -18.77 11.89 -2.14
N PRO A 102 -19.16 11.72 -3.42
CA PRO A 102 -18.42 12.27 -4.55
C PRO A 102 -18.31 13.80 -4.51
N LYS A 103 -19.17 14.52 -3.79
CA LYS A 103 -19.13 15.99 -3.67
C LYS A 103 -17.90 16.52 -2.91
N ASN A 104 -17.29 15.69 -2.06
CA ASN A 104 -16.05 16.01 -1.33
C ASN A 104 -14.80 15.43 -2.02
N TRP A 105 -14.94 14.87 -3.24
CA TRP A 105 -13.81 14.42 -4.04
C TRP A 105 -13.15 15.63 -4.69
N VAL A 106 -12.32 16.33 -3.92
CA VAL A 106 -11.27 17.18 -4.50
C VAL A 106 -10.46 16.24 -5.40
N ARG A 107 -10.41 16.54 -6.71
CA ARG A 107 -9.64 15.80 -7.71
C ARG A 107 -8.15 15.84 -7.37
N GLY A 108 -7.73 15.03 -6.40
CA GLY A 108 -6.35 14.60 -6.24
C GLY A 108 -6.07 13.62 -7.37
N ASN A 109 -5.23 14.04 -8.31
CA ASN A 109 -4.93 13.36 -9.56
C ASN A 109 -4.61 11.84 -9.44
N ASN A 110 -5.08 11.14 -10.48
CA ASN A 110 -4.61 9.89 -11.06
C ASN A 110 -5.01 8.51 -10.47
N ILE A 111 -6.05 7.94 -11.10
CA ILE A 111 -6.19 6.61 -11.73
C ILE A 111 -5.26 5.46 -11.30
N ASN A 112 -5.91 4.30 -11.06
CA ASN A 112 -5.37 2.95 -10.95
C ASN A 112 -4.67 2.57 -9.64
N ARG A 113 -5.42 2.62 -8.54
CA ARG A 113 -5.15 1.77 -7.36
C ARG A 113 -6.33 0.84 -7.08
N GLN A 114 -6.62 -0.05 -8.02
CA GLN A 114 -7.20 -1.35 -7.67
C GLN A 114 -6.03 -2.19 -7.12
N PRO A 115 -6.08 -2.69 -5.87
CA PRO A 115 -5.18 -3.74 -5.47
C PRO A 115 -5.63 -5.02 -6.19
N THR A 116 -4.99 -5.31 -7.32
CA THR A 116 -5.08 -6.66 -7.90
C THR A 116 -4.34 -7.60 -6.95
N ILE A 117 -5.02 -8.68 -6.56
CA ILE A 117 -4.58 -9.72 -5.61
C ILE A 117 -3.25 -10.34 -6.06
#